data_AF-A0A358AEL9-F1
#
_entry.id   AF-A0A358AEL9-F1
#
_cell.length_a   1.000
_cell.length_b   1.000
_cell.length_c   1.000
_cell.angle_alpha   90.00
_cell.angle_beta   90.00
_cell.angle_gamma   90.00
#
_symmetry.space_group_name_H-M   'P 1'
#
loop_
_entity.id
_entity.type
_entity.pdbx_description
1 polymer ?
#
loop_
_entity_poly.entity_id
_entity_poly.type
_entity_poly.pdbx_seq_one_letter_code
_entity_poly.pdbx_strand_id
1 'polypeptide(L)' 'MYTAVLEENVALPSVRVYVGQEENYPMACRHCQDHPCVQACIAAALKYDPQEGLLFDKEKCVGCWMCVMVCP' A
#
# COMPACT_ATOMS: atom_id res chain seq x y z
N MET A 1 4.09 22.00 -25.49
CA MET A 1 3.42 20.87 -24.82
C MET A 1 4.04 20.76 -23.43
N TYR A 2 3.72 21.74 -22.59
CA TYR A 2 4.31 21.95 -21.27
C TYR A 2 3.19 21.75 -20.26
N THR A 3 3.30 20.73 -19.41
CA THR A 3 2.70 20.62 -18.06
C THR A 3 3.10 19.26 -17.47
N ALA A 4 3.15 19.17 -16.14
CA ALA A 4 3.41 17.98 -15.29
C ALA A 4 4.83 17.76 -14.71
N VAL A 5 5.57 18.82 -14.36
CA VAL A 5 6.74 18.72 -13.43
C VAL A 5 6.43 19.37 -12.07
N LEU A 6 5.28 20.03 -11.91
CA LEU A 6 4.92 20.81 -10.71
C LEU A 6 3.79 20.18 -9.85
N GLU A 7 3.38 18.95 -10.10
CA GLU A 7 2.49 18.24 -9.17
C GLU A 7 3.34 17.69 -8.01
N GLU A 8 3.30 18.38 -6.87
CA GLU A 8 3.97 17.95 -5.61
C GLU A 8 3.42 16.62 -5.07
N ASN A 9 2.26 16.19 -5.58
CA ASN A 9 1.70 14.87 -5.37
C ASN A 9 1.75 14.09 -6.69
N VAL A 10 2.95 13.68 -7.09
CA VAL A 10 3.10 12.67 -8.14
C VAL A 10 2.38 11.45 -7.62
N ALA A 11 1.17 11.20 -8.11
CA ALA A 11 0.46 9.95 -7.89
C ALA A 11 1.32 8.85 -8.50
N LEU A 12 2.28 8.34 -7.72
CA LEU A 12 3.09 7.20 -8.11
C LEU A 12 2.10 6.06 -8.34
N PRO A 13 2.06 5.47 -9.53
CA PRO A 13 1.18 4.34 -9.77
C PRO A 13 1.54 3.22 -8.77
N SER A 14 0.69 3.03 -7.77
CA SER A 14 0.83 2.02 -6.71
C SER A 14 0.33 0.64 -7.14
N VAL A 15 0.06 0.48 -8.43
CA VAL A 15 -0.41 -0.75 -9.06
C VAL A 15 0.77 -1.44 -9.73
N ARG A 16 1.08 -2.66 -9.30
CA ARG A 16 2.04 -3.54 -9.98
C ARG A 16 1.27 -4.60 -10.75
N VAL A 17 1.58 -4.77 -12.03
CA VAL A 17 0.97 -5.83 -12.85
C VAL A 17 1.80 -7.10 -12.72
N TYR A 18 1.14 -8.20 -12.37
CA TYR A 18 1.74 -9.52 -12.29
C TYR A 18 1.32 -10.35 -13.49
N VAL A 19 2.26 -11.13 -14.03
CA VAL A 19 2.03 -12.00 -15.19
C VAL A 19 1.52 -13.35 -14.69
N GLY A 20 0.24 -13.64 -14.92
CA GLY A 20 -0.36 -14.94 -14.67
C GLY A 20 -0.14 -15.92 -15.84
N GLN A 21 -0.54 -17.18 -15.66
CA GLN A 21 -0.42 -18.21 -16.70
C GLN A 21 -1.36 -17.97 -17.90
N GLU A 22 -2.53 -17.38 -17.65
CA GLU A 22 -3.54 -17.12 -18.69
C GLU A 22 -3.75 -15.61 -18.91
N GLU A 23 -3.76 -14.80 -17.85
CA GLU A 23 -3.98 -13.36 -17.93
C GLU A 23 -3.09 -12.58 -16.95
N ASN A 24 -2.80 -11.32 -17.29
CA ASN A 24 -2.12 -10.38 -16.42
C ASN A 24 -3.12 -9.79 -15.43
N TYR A 25 -2.76 -9.74 -14.15
CA TYR A 25 -3.61 -9.14 -13.13
C TYR A 25 -2.88 -8.00 -12.39
N PRO A 26 -3.54 -6.84 -12.21
CA PRO A 26 -3.01 -5.79 -11.36
C PRO A 26 -3.15 -6.20 -9.89
N MET A 27 -2.03 -6.18 -9.16
CA MET A 27 -2.03 -6.26 -7.71
C MET A 27 -1.94 -4.85 -7.15
N ALA A 28 -2.94 -4.51 -6.34
CA ALA A 28 -3.02 -3.28 -5.58
C ALA A 28 -3.56 -3.61 -4.17
N CYS A 29 -3.32 -2.72 -3.21
CA CYS A 29 -3.93 -2.83 -1.89
C CYS A 29 -5.45 -2.87 -2.02
N ARG A 30 -6.10 -3.88 -1.39
CA ARG A 30 -7.55 -4.08 -1.49
C ARG A 30 -8.34 -3.49 -0.31
N HIS A 31 -7.67 -2.86 0.66
CA HIS A 31 -8.31 -2.35 1.89
C HIS A 31 -9.17 -3.43 2.58
N CYS A 32 -8.56 -4.61 2.83
CA CYS A 32 -9.22 -5.78 3.41
C CYS A 32 -9.86 -5.45 4.76
N GLN A 33 -11.10 -5.90 5.00
CA GLN A 33 -11.88 -5.53 6.18
C GLN A 33 -11.27 -5.95 7.53
N ASP A 34 -10.51 -7.04 7.54
CA ASP A 34 -9.82 -7.60 8.70
C ASP A 34 -8.42 -7.01 8.94
N HIS A 35 -7.85 -6.32 7.95
CA HIS A 35 -6.59 -5.58 8.05
C HIS A 35 -5.43 -6.34 8.73
N PRO A 36 -5.07 -7.56 8.26
CA PRO A 36 -4.01 -8.36 8.90
C PRO A 36 -2.65 -7.63 8.90
N CYS A 37 -2.40 -6.81 7.87
CA CYS A 37 -1.20 -5.99 7.76
C CYS A 37 -1.08 -4.92 8.87
N VAL A 38 -2.20 -4.40 9.38
CA VAL A 38 -2.24 -3.44 10.49
C VAL A 38 -1.95 -4.17 11.80
N GLN A 39 -2.57 -5.34 12.01
CA GLN A 39 -2.37 -6.16 13.21
C GLN A 39 -0.93 -6.66 13.35
N ALA A 40 -0.27 -6.97 12.24
CA ALA A 40 1.12 -7.43 12.24
C ALA A 40 2.17 -6.32 12.42
N CYS A 41 1.78 -5.04 12.37
CA CYS A 41 2.72 -3.93 12.44
C CYS A 41 3.18 -3.64 13.87
N ILE A 42 4.33 -4.18 14.26
CA ILE A 42 4.91 -3.98 15.61
C ILE A 42 5.23 -2.51 15.95
N ALA A 43 5.50 -1.68 14.94
CA ALA A 43 5.85 -0.27 15.12
C ALA A 43 4.63 0.66 15.07
N ALA A 44 3.42 0.11 14.88
CA ALA A 44 2.18 0.87 14.68
C ALA A 44 2.28 1.95 13.58
N ALA A 45 3.08 1.67 12.54
CA ALA A 45 3.27 2.51 11.37
C ALA A 45 2.13 2.37 10.35
N LEU A 46 1.42 1.23 10.34
CA LEU A 46 0.19 1.03 9.57
C LEU A 46 -1.02 1.20 10.48
N LYS A 47 -2.01 1.97 10.02
CA LYS A 47 -3.28 2.18 10.71
C LYS A 47 -4.42 2.16 9.71
N TYR A 48 -5.61 1.78 10.16
CA TYR A 48 -6.82 1.88 9.34
C TYR A 48 -7.75 2.93 9.95
N ASP A 49 -8.15 3.88 9.12
CA ASP A 49 -9.18 4.87 9.41
C ASP A 49 -10.42 4.58 8.53
N PRO A 50 -11.64 4.47 9.09
CA PRO A 50 -12.83 4.21 8.30
C PRO A 50 -13.19 5.28 7.26
N GLN A 51 -12.68 6.51 7.42
CA GLN A 51 -12.92 7.63 6.50
C GLN A 51 -11.78 7.80 5.48
N GLU A 52 -10.52 7.67 5.92
CA GLU A 52 -9.35 7.90 5.07
C GLU A 52 -8.75 6.60 4.47
N GLY A 53 -9.10 5.44 5.01
CA GLY A 53 -8.60 4.14 4.59
C GLY A 53 -7.30 3.73 5.29
N LEU A 54 -6.42 3.04 4.56
CA LEU A 54 -5.15 2.55 5.11
C LEU A 54 -4.12 3.68 5.12
N LEU A 55 -3.67 4.05 6.31
CA LEU A 55 -2.67 5.09 6.55
C LEU A 55 -1.31 4.47 6.85
N PHE A 56 -0.26 4.98 6.21
CA PHE A 56 1.13 4.53 6.40
C PHE A 56 2.03 5.68 6.84
N ASP A 57 2.60 5.54 8.03
CA ASP A 57 3.58 6.45 8.62
C ASP A 57 5.00 5.94 8.36
N LYS A 58 5.69 6.59 7.40
CA LYS A 58 7.05 6.20 7.00
C LYS A 58 8.08 6.43 8.11
N GLU A 59 7.88 7.42 8.97
CA GLU A 59 8.84 7.77 10.03
C GLU A 59 8.81 6.74 11.16
N LYS A 60 7.65 6.14 11.42
CA LYS A 60 7.50 5.04 12.38
C LYS A 60 7.94 3.67 11.83
N CYS A 61 8.08 3.52 10.52
CA CYS A 61 8.37 2.22 9.91
C CYS A 61 9.81 1.76 10.17
N VAL A 62 9.97 0.66 10.91
CA VAL A 62 11.29 0.04 11.19
C VAL A 62 11.74 -0.98 10.13
N GLY A 63 10.96 -1.19 9.06
CA GLY A 63 11.34 -2.11 7.99
C GLY A 63 11.36 -3.59 8.39
N CYS A 64 10.44 -4.03 9.25
CA CYS A 64 10.34 -5.45 9.66
C CYS A 64 9.67 -6.37 8.63
N TRP A 65 9.04 -5.82 7.58
CA TRP A 65 8.37 -6.53 6.48
C TRP A 65 7.21 -7.48 6.87
N MET A 66 6.83 -7.54 8.15
CA MET A 66 5.73 -8.39 8.62
C MET A 66 4.41 -8.12 7.90
N CYS A 67 4.11 -6.86 7.58
CA CYS A 67 2.89 -6.47 6.87
C CYS A 67 2.78 -7.08 5.47
N VAL A 68 3.90 -7.32 4.77
CA VAL A 68 3.91 -7.94 3.44
C VAL A 68 3.71 -9.44 3.55
N MET A 69 4.30 -10.08 4.57
CA MET A 69 4.20 -11.53 4.75
C MET A 69 2.78 -12.00 5.12
N VAL A 70 2.03 -11.16 5.84
CA VAL A 70 0.64 -11.48 6.23
C VAL A 70 -0.40 -10.98 5.22
N CYS A 71 0.01 -10.26 4.18
CA CYS A 71 -0.91 -9.76 3.18
C CYS A 71 -1.36 -10.91 2.27
N PRO A 72 -2.66 -11.23 2.20
CA PRO A 72 -3.19 -12.25 1.31
C PRO A 72 -3.21 -11.81 -0.16
#